data_AF-A0A920VC06-F1
#
_entry.id   AF-A0A920VC06-F1
#
_cell.length_a   1.000
_cell.length_b   1.000
_cell.length_c   1.000
_cell.angle_alpha   90.00
_cell.angle_beta   90.00
_cell.angle_gamma   90.00
#
_symmetry.space_group_name_H-M   'P 1'
#
loop_
_entity.id
_entity.type
_entity.pdbx_description
1 polymer ?
#
loop_
_entity_poly.entity_id
_entity_poly.type
_entity_poly.pdbx_seq_one_letter_code
_entity_poly.pdbx_strand_id
1 'polypeptide(L)'
;MRRGQEITRILQPGDDILELEKAVPPTRFVRAFSSRLDAIVDLYRVELTGTGRVAGRRAVRLNIAPRDQDRYGVGIWLDDATGLLLRYERYDPAGTALERFQFGRLMIGDVPREAVVPVDTLVR
;
A
#
# COMPACT_ATOMS: atom_id res chain seq x y z
N MET A 1 -14.15 -5.76 -2.05
CA MET A 1 -13.47 -6.96 -2.58
C MET A 1 -12.92 -6.67 -3.97
N ARG A 2 -11.67 -7.06 -4.21
CA ARG A 2 -11.00 -6.95 -5.51
C ARG A 2 -10.60 -8.35 -5.99
N ARG A 3 -10.89 -8.71 -7.24
CA ARG A 3 -10.46 -9.95 -7.88
C ARG A 3 -9.57 -9.60 -9.08
N GLY A 4 -8.28 -9.96 -9.01
CA GLY A 4 -7.31 -9.55 -10.02
C GLY A 4 -7.17 -8.03 -10.10
N GLN A 5 -7.60 -7.43 -11.21
CA GLN A 5 -7.57 -5.98 -11.41
C GLN A 5 -8.93 -5.28 -11.22
N GLU A 6 -10.00 -6.04 -10.97
CA GLU A 6 -11.36 -5.52 -10.89
C GLU A 6 -11.82 -5.39 -9.44
N ILE A 7 -12.46 -4.26 -9.12
CA ILE A 7 -13.16 -4.07 -7.83
C ILE A 7 -14.58 -4.59 -8.02
N THR A 8 -14.91 -5.69 -7.35
CA THR A 8 -16.20 -6.37 -7.49
C THR A 8 -17.24 -5.87 -6.50
N ARG A 9 -16.82 -5.47 -5.28
CA ARG A 9 -17.73 -5.01 -4.22
C ARG A 9 -17.10 -3.95 -3.34
N ILE A 10 -17.89 -3.02 -2.82
CA ILE A 10 -17.51 -2.09 -1.74
C ILE A 10 -18.36 -2.47 -0.52
N LEU A 11 -17.72 -2.74 0.62
CA LEU A 11 -18.42 -3.06 1.87
C LEU A 11 -18.48 -1.79 2.70
N GLN A 12 -19.68 -1.36 3.08
CA GLN A 12 -19.88 -0.24 4.00
C GLN A 12 -20.28 -0.77 5.39
N PRO A 13 -19.95 -0.07 6.48
CA PRO A 13 -20.50 -0.39 7.80
C PRO A 13 -22.03 -0.23 7.76
N GLY A 14 -22.78 -1.29 8.08
CA GLY A 14 -24.26 -1.28 8.02
C GLY A 14 -24.87 -2.11 6.89
N ASP A 15 -24.13 -3.09 6.35
CA ASP A 15 -24.62 -4.21 5.52
C ASP A 15 -25.14 -3.90 4.10
N ASP A 16 -25.16 -2.65 3.66
CA ASP A 16 -25.47 -2.35 2.26
C ASP A 16 -24.28 -2.67 1.35
N ILE A 17 -24.30 -3.90 0.80
CA ILE A 17 -23.40 -4.34 -0.26
C ILE A 17 -23.78 -3.60 -1.54
N LEU A 18 -23.01 -2.58 -1.90
CA LEU A 18 -23.10 -1.98 -3.23
C LEU A 18 -22.40 -2.90 -4.23
N GLU A 19 -23.18 -3.71 -4.94
CA GLU A 19 -22.69 -4.40 -6.14
C GLU A 19 -22.50 -3.38 -7.27
N LEU A 20 -21.26 -3.23 -7.70
CA LEU A 20 -20.94 -2.36 -8.83
C LEU A 20 -21.44 -3.04 -10.10
N GLU A 21 -22.52 -2.50 -10.67
CA GLU A 21 -23.21 -3.03 -11.88
C GLU A 21 -22.29 -3.12 -13.11
N LYS A 22 -21.16 -2.39 -13.09
CA LYS A 22 -20.07 -2.50 -14.07
C LYS A 22 -18.72 -2.46 -13.35
N ALA A 23 -17.83 -3.38 -13.71
CA ALA A 23 -16.45 -3.40 -13.25
C ALA A 23 -15.85 -2.00 -13.44
N VAL A 24 -15.54 -1.32 -12.33
CA VAL A 24 -14.79 -0.07 -12.39
C VAL A 24 -13.39 -0.48 -12.83
N PRO A 25 -12.93 -0.11 -14.05
CA PRO A 25 -11.58 -0.42 -14.46
C PRO A 25 -10.64 0.16 -13.42
N PRO A 26 -9.56 -0.55 -13.04
CA PRO A 26 -8.56 0.00 -12.13
C PRO A 26 -8.17 1.37 -12.68
N THR A 27 -8.32 2.38 -11.83
CA THR A 27 -8.11 3.79 -12.13
C THR A 27 -6.86 3.95 -13.00
N ARG A 28 -6.87 4.89 -13.96
CA ARG A 28 -5.77 5.19 -14.92
C ARG A 28 -4.36 5.27 -14.27
N PHE A 29 -4.30 5.40 -12.95
CA PHE A 29 -3.14 5.28 -12.09
C PHE A 29 -2.27 4.03 -12.32
N VAL A 30 -2.84 2.82 -12.49
CA VAL A 30 -2.03 1.59 -12.59
C VAL A 30 -1.19 1.56 -13.88
N ARG A 31 -1.74 2.05 -15.00
CA ARG A 31 -1.03 2.13 -16.29
C ARG A 31 -0.06 3.32 -16.35
N ALA A 32 -0.33 4.38 -15.59
CA ALA A 32 0.56 5.54 -15.50
C ALA A 32 1.79 5.29 -14.62
N PHE A 33 1.80 4.22 -13.82
CA PHE A 33 2.90 3.87 -12.94
C PHE A 33 4.10 3.30 -13.72
N SER A 34 3.86 2.50 -14.77
CA SER A 34 4.92 1.84 -15.54
C SER A 34 5.70 2.77 -16.47
N SER A 35 5.13 3.90 -16.89
CA SER A 35 5.76 4.86 -17.81
C SER A 35 6.37 6.10 -17.13
N ARG A 36 6.34 6.17 -15.79
CA ARG A 36 6.79 7.36 -15.02
C ARG A 36 7.91 7.11 -14.02
N LEU A 37 8.41 5.89 -13.89
CA LEU A 37 9.50 5.61 -12.95
C LEU A 37 10.75 6.42 -13.31
N ASP A 38 11.07 6.58 -14.60
CA ASP A 38 12.19 7.40 -15.06
C ASP A 38 12.01 8.88 -14.66
N ALA A 39 10.79 9.42 -14.83
CA ALA A 39 10.46 10.79 -14.44
C ALA A 39 10.45 11.02 -12.91
N ILE A 40 10.28 9.97 -12.10
CA ILE A 40 10.36 10.07 -10.64
C ILE A 40 11.80 10.26 -10.17
N VAL A 41 12.79 9.67 -10.85
CA VAL A 41 14.22 9.77 -10.47
C VAL A 41 14.74 11.21 -10.56
N ASP A 42 14.20 12.00 -11.48
CA ASP A 42 14.54 13.42 -11.63
C ASP A 42 13.92 14.32 -10.55
N LEU A 43 12.85 13.86 -9.90
CA LEU A 43 12.05 14.63 -8.95
C LEU A 43 12.29 14.21 -7.49
N TYR A 44 12.74 12.97 -7.30
CA TYR A 44 12.98 12.38 -5.99
C TYR A 44 14.35 11.70 -5.95
N ARG A 45 14.99 11.76 -4.78
CA ARG A 45 16.15 10.95 -4.44
C ARG A 45 15.70 9.77 -3.60
N VAL A 46 16.07 8.57 -4.01
CA VAL A 46 15.76 7.33 -3.30
C VAL A 46 17.03 6.81 -2.64
N GLU A 47 16.99 6.62 -1.33
CA GLU A 47 18.13 6.21 -0.52
C GLU A 47 17.75 5.08 0.43
N LEU A 48 18.59 4.04 0.49
CA LEU A 48 18.49 3.05 1.56
C LEU A 48 19.07 3.69 2.83
N THR A 49 18.22 3.95 3.82
CA THR A 49 18.58 4.76 4.99
C THR A 49 18.73 3.94 6.27
N GLY A 50 18.57 2.62 6.20
CA GLY A 50 18.90 1.73 7.30
C GLY A 50 18.04 0.48 7.36
N THR A 51 18.12 -0.20 8.49
CA THR A 51 17.40 -1.45 8.77
C THR A 51 16.73 -1.39 10.13
N GLY A 52 15.70 -2.20 10.35
CA GLY A 52 15.02 -2.31 11.65
C GLY A 52 14.03 -3.46 11.67
N ARG A 53 12.99 -3.33 12.51
CA ARG A 53 11.90 -4.31 12.57
C ARG A 53 10.53 -3.65 12.53
N VAL A 54 9.60 -4.27 11.81
CA VAL A 54 8.18 -3.89 11.75
C VAL A 54 7.35 -5.15 11.82
N ALA A 55 6.30 -5.17 12.65
CA ALA A 55 5.48 -6.36 12.91
C ALA A 55 6.31 -7.61 13.29
N GLY A 56 7.43 -7.42 14.02
CA GLY A 56 8.36 -8.48 14.41
C GLY A 56 9.32 -8.95 13.30
N ARG A 57 9.15 -8.49 12.06
CA ARG A 57 9.92 -8.90 10.89
C ARG A 57 11.09 -7.96 10.62
N ARG A 58 12.21 -8.47 10.10
CA ARG A 58 13.34 -7.64 9.66
C ARG A 58 12.90 -6.79 8.47
N ALA A 59 13.29 -5.52 8.48
CA ALA A 59 12.90 -4.58 7.45
C ALA A 59 14.06 -3.68 7.06
N VAL A 60 14.11 -3.30 5.78
CA VAL A 60 14.99 -2.26 5.26
C VAL A 60 14.18 -0.98 5.00
N ARG A 61 14.76 0.18 5.25
CA ARG A 61 14.12 1.48 5.05
C ARG A 61 14.62 2.13 3.77
N LEU A 62 13.71 2.44 2.87
CA LEU A 62 13.89 3.35 1.76
C LEU A 62 13.35 4.73 2.14
N ASN A 63 14.16 5.76 1.92
CA ASN A 63 13.77 7.15 2.02
C ASN A 63 13.64 7.71 0.61
N ILE A 64 12.50 8.29 0.30
CA ILE A 64 12.19 8.92 -0.98
C ILE A 64 12.02 10.40 -0.68
N ALA A 65 13.11 11.15 -0.79
CA ALA A 65 13.17 12.57 -0.48
C ALA A 65 12.94 13.38 -1.76
N PRO A 66 12.06 14.39 -1.77
CA PRO A 66 11.92 15.26 -2.92
C PRO A 66 13.21 16.06 -3.15
N ARG A 67 13.47 16.41 -4.40
CA ARG A 67 14.58 17.31 -4.78
C ARG A 67 14.19 18.80 -4.71
N ASP A 68 12.91 19.08 -4.51
CA ASP A 68 12.33 20.41 -4.35
C ASP A 68 11.55 20.50 -3.02
N GLN A 69 11.05 21.69 -2.67
CA GLN A 69 10.35 21.94 -1.39
C GLN A 69 8.81 21.84 -1.50
N ASP A 70 8.27 21.61 -2.71
CA ASP A 70 6.83 21.63 -2.96
C ASP A 70 6.17 20.25 -2.83
N ARG A 71 6.93 19.27 -2.34
CA ARG A 71 6.57 17.86 -2.32
C ARG A 71 6.76 17.24 -0.95
N TYR A 72 5.98 16.18 -0.71
CA TYR A 72 6.13 15.37 0.50
C TYR A 72 7.24 14.34 0.35
N GLY A 73 7.98 14.12 1.43
CA GLY A 73 8.87 12.98 1.58
C GLY A 73 8.10 11.71 1.92
N VAL A 74 8.67 10.57 1.53
CA VAL A 74 8.08 9.26 1.80
C VAL A 74 9.12 8.31 2.41
N GLY A 75 8.73 7.61 3.48
CA GLY A 75 9.49 6.53 4.09
C GLY A 75 8.79 5.20 3.86
N ILE A 76 9.51 4.25 3.28
CA ILE A 76 9.01 2.90 3.00
C ILE A 76 9.87 1.89 3.75
N TRP A 77 9.22 1.02 4.51
CA TRP A 77 9.87 -0.10 5.16
C TRP A 77 9.46 -1.39 4.48
N LEU A 78 10.42 -2.08 3.88
CA LEU A 78 10.20 -3.33 3.16
C LEU A 78 10.69 -4.50 4.00
N ASP A 79 9.92 -5.59 4.02
CA ASP A 79 10.34 -6.86 4.59
C ASP A 79 11.61 -7.34 3.88
N ASP A 80 12.66 -7.61 4.66
CA ASP A 80 13.99 -7.99 4.15
C ASP A 80 13.94 -9.29 3.32
N ALA A 81 13.03 -10.21 3.67
CA ALA A 81 12.93 -11.51 3.03
C ALA A 81 12.01 -11.53 1.80
N THR A 82 10.92 -10.75 1.81
CA THR A 82 9.85 -10.84 0.79
C THR A 82 9.67 -9.58 -0.04
N GLY A 83 10.25 -8.45 0.37
CA GLY A 83 10.03 -7.15 -0.27
C GLY A 83 8.66 -6.54 -0.01
N LEU A 84 7.81 -7.14 0.82
CA LEU A 84 6.49 -6.58 1.16
C LEU A 84 6.62 -5.26 1.92
N LEU A 85 5.79 -4.29 1.59
CA LEU A 85 5.66 -3.04 2.34
C LEU A 85 5.08 -3.33 3.74
N LEU A 86 5.88 -3.09 4.78
CA LEU A 86 5.49 -3.31 6.17
C LEU A 86 5.03 -2.02 6.87
N ARG A 87 5.60 -0.87 6.48
CA ARG A 87 5.24 0.44 6.99
C ARG A 87 5.47 1.51 5.94
N TYR A 88 4.55 2.45 5.88
CA TYR A 88 4.58 3.65 5.06
C TYR A 88 4.53 4.89 5.97
N GLU A 89 5.35 5.88 5.66
CA GLU A 89 5.42 7.15 6.36
C GLU A 89 5.41 8.28 5.33
N ARG A 90 4.69 9.36 5.61
CA ARG A 90 4.70 10.58 4.80
C ARG A 90 5.21 11.74 5.64
N TYR A 91 6.08 12.54 5.05
CA TYR A 91 6.73 13.66 5.70
C TYR A 91 6.46 14.96 4.96
N ASP A 92 6.36 16.06 5.70
CA ASP A 92 6.39 17.41 5.14
C ASP A 92 7.80 17.78 4.64
N PRO A 93 7.98 18.92 3.93
CA PRO A 93 9.29 19.38 3.49
C PRO A 93 10.29 19.64 4.62
N ALA A 94 9.84 19.86 5.86
CA ALA A 94 10.69 20.02 7.04
C ALA A 94 11.11 18.66 7.66
N GLY A 95 10.60 17.54 7.15
CA GLY A 95 10.86 16.19 7.65
C GLY A 95 9.95 15.75 8.79
N THR A 96 8.91 16.52 9.12
CA THR A 96 7.92 16.16 10.14
C THR A 96 7.00 15.08 9.60
N ALA A 97 6.77 14.01 10.37
CA ALA A 97 5.85 12.94 9.97
C ALA A 97 4.40 13.45 9.99
N LEU A 98 3.76 13.46 8.83
CA LEU A 98 2.35 13.81 8.66
C LEU A 98 1.44 12.58 8.79
N GLU A 99 1.92 11.43 8.35
CA GLU A 99 1.12 10.20 8.29
C GLU A 99 2.00 8.97 8.49
N ARG A 100 1.45 7.97 9.15
CA ARG A 100 2.07 6.65 9.30
C ARG A 100 1.01 5.56 9.19
N PHE A 101 1.25 4.63 8.27
CA PHE A 101 0.54 3.37 8.19
C PHE A 101 1.53 2.23 8.47
N GLN A 102 1.16 1.27 9.32
CA GLN A 102 2.00 0.11 9.59
C GLN A 102 1.15 -1.11 9.95
N PHE A 103 1.67 -2.30 9.62
CA PHE A 103 1.11 -3.53 10.14
C PHE A 103 1.47 -3.70 11.62
N GLY A 104 0.47 -3.95 12.47
CA GLY A 104 0.71 -4.40 13.86
C GLY A 104 1.13 -5.87 13.92
N ARG A 105 0.57 -6.70 13.03
CA ARG A 105 0.91 -8.12 12.86
C ARG A 105 0.77 -8.48 11.38
N LEU A 106 1.67 -9.32 10.88
CA LEU A 106 1.62 -9.86 9.52
C LEU A 106 2.01 -11.34 9.54
N MET A 107 1.15 -12.17 8.94
CA MET A 107 1.42 -13.58 8.65
C MET A 107 1.44 -13.74 7.13
N ILE A 108 2.47 -14.41 6.62
CA ILE A 108 2.68 -14.65 5.19
C ILE A 108 2.69 -16.16 4.98
N GLY A 109 1.89 -16.64 4.04
CA GLY A 109 1.70 -18.06 3.78
C GLY A 109 0.34 -18.30 3.16
N ASP A 110 -0.16 -19.53 3.29
CA ASP A 110 -1.46 -19.90 2.76
C ASP A 110 -2.58 -19.20 3.52
N VAL A 111 -3.33 -18.38 2.80
CA VAL A 111 -4.53 -17.71 3.31
C VAL A 111 -5.72 -18.65 3.07
N PRO A 112 -6.42 -19.09 4.12
CA PRO A 112 -7.59 -19.94 3.97
C PRO A 112 -8.65 -19.23 3.14
N ARG A 113 -9.35 -19.98 2.25
CA ARG A 113 -10.32 -19.40 1.31
C ARG A 113 -11.44 -18.66 2.04
N GLU A 114 -11.80 -19.15 3.22
CA GLU A 114 -12.84 -18.60 4.08
C GLU A 114 -12.49 -17.17 4.56
N ALA A 115 -11.20 -16.85 4.72
CA ALA A 115 -10.75 -15.52 5.12
C ALA A 115 -10.87 -14.47 4.00
N VAL A 116 -11.14 -14.90 2.77
CA VAL A 116 -11.28 -14.02 1.59
C VAL A 116 -12.74 -13.87 1.16
N VAL A 117 -13.64 -14.67 1.74
CA VAL A 117 -15.09 -14.62 1.50
C VAL A 117 -15.75 -13.83 2.63
N PRO A 118 -16.52 -12.75 2.34
CA PRO A 118 -17.28 -12.06 3.36
C PRO A 118 -18.34 -12.99 3.99
N VAL A 119 -18.49 -12.89 5.31
CA VAL A 119 -19.27 -13.82 6.16
C VAL A 119 -20.76 -13.90 5.78
N ASP A 120 -21.31 -12.89 5.08
CA ASP A 120 -22.75 -12.83 4.73
C ASP A 120 -23.21 -13.71 3.56
N THR A 121 -22.39 -14.66 3.10
CA THR A 121 -22.82 -15.60 2.04
C THR A 121 -23.62 -16.79 2.61
N LEU A 122 -23.93 -16.83 3.91
CA LEU A 122 -24.57 -17.97 4.59
C LEU A 122 -26.08 -17.81 4.91
N VAL A 123 -26.76 -16.80 4.37
CA VAL A 123 -28.23 -16.72 4.47
C VAL A 123 -28.85 -16.58 3.09
N ARG A 124 -29.09 -17.73 2.45
CA ARG A 124 -30.19 -17.93 1.51
C ARG A 124 -30.74 -19.33 1.66
#